data_AF-A0AAW2HMV4-F1
#
_entry.id   AF-A0AAW2HMV4-F1
#
_cell.length_a   1.000
_cell.length_b   1.000
_cell.length_c   1.000
_cell.angle_alpha   90.00
_cell.angle_beta   90.00
_cell.angle_gamma   90.00
#
_symmetry.space_group_name_H-M   'P 1'
#
loop_
_entity.id
_entity.type
_entity.pdbx_description
1 polymer ?
#
loop_
_entity_poly.entity_id
_entity_poly.type
_entity_poly.pdbx_seq_one_letter_code
_entity_poly.pdbx_strand_id
1 'polypeptide(L)'
;MQNLHNEFGKTAVQKALDDLTRENKIREKVYGKQKIYSPLQEDVNTGEMEVEIVQLDSKIEELSESLKKAEDELKINESTLKDLKKVPSMEDCVREKQDLEKEVKHLSEKVESLAKLDVKISDKDRNQMQKDRDSHLKEYRKRKRICMDILNSILENCPKPKKALLEEIGIETDEDVGFKL
;
A
#
# COMPACT_ATOMS: atom_id res chain seq x y z
N MET A 1 38.27 -28.83 19.43
CA MET A 1 37.15 -28.50 20.35
C MET A 1 36.14 -27.60 19.66
N GLN A 2 36.53 -26.42 19.17
CA GLN A 2 35.64 -25.48 18.49
C GLN A 2 34.96 -26.08 17.23
N ASN A 3 35.74 -26.80 16.41
CA ASN A 3 35.21 -27.50 15.21
C ASN A 3 34.47 -28.81 15.54
N LEU A 4 34.47 -29.23 16.81
CA LEU A 4 33.70 -30.40 17.30
C LEU A 4 32.50 -29.94 18.15
N HIS A 5 32.11 -28.66 18.02
CA HIS A 5 30.96 -28.04 18.68
C HIS A 5 30.85 -28.29 20.19
N ASN A 6 31.98 -28.50 20.89
CA ASN A 6 32.06 -28.83 22.32
C ASN A 6 31.36 -30.13 22.75
N GLU A 7 31.06 -31.05 21.83
CA GLU A 7 30.38 -32.31 22.16
C GLU A 7 31.24 -33.30 22.96
N PHE A 8 32.57 -33.19 22.85
CA PHE A 8 33.51 -34.10 23.49
C PHE A 8 34.42 -33.37 24.47
N GLY A 9 34.71 -33.97 25.62
CA GLY A 9 35.63 -33.42 26.61
C GLY A 9 37.07 -33.34 26.09
N LYS A 10 37.82 -32.31 26.52
CA LYS A 10 39.20 -32.04 26.06
C LYS A 10 40.12 -33.27 26.17
N THR A 11 40.00 -34.01 27.27
CA THR A 11 40.79 -35.22 27.55
C THR A 11 40.45 -36.38 26.60
N ALA A 12 39.17 -36.52 26.22
CA ALA A 12 38.74 -37.56 25.29
C ALA A 12 39.24 -37.29 23.86
N VAL A 13 39.14 -36.02 23.41
CA VAL A 13 39.66 -35.60 22.11
C VAL A 13 41.18 -35.75 22.05
N GLN A 14 41.88 -35.34 23.10
CA GLN A 14 43.34 -35.49 23.20
C GLN A 14 43.76 -36.97 23.11
N LYS A 15 43.07 -37.86 23.82
CA LYS A 15 43.33 -39.30 23.78
C LYS A 15 43.11 -39.88 22.38
N ALA A 16 42.03 -39.49 21.70
CA ALA A 16 41.76 -39.96 20.33
C ALA A 16 42.83 -39.50 19.33
N LEU A 17 43.33 -38.26 19.46
CA LEU A 17 44.41 -37.75 18.62
C LEU A 17 45.74 -38.47 18.91
N ASP A 18 46.04 -38.75 20.17
CA ASP A 18 47.22 -39.50 20.57
C ASP A 18 47.14 -40.97 20.06
N ASP A 19 45.96 -41.59 20.10
CA ASP A 19 45.72 -42.94 19.55
C ASP A 19 45.86 -42.96 18.02
N LEU A 20 45.30 -41.98 17.29
CA LEU A 20 45.47 -41.84 15.83
C LEU A 20 46.92 -41.55 15.41
N THR A 21 47.68 -40.86 16.27
CA THR A 21 49.12 -40.65 16.08
C THR A 21 49.88 -41.95 16.25
N ARG A 22 49.50 -42.76 17.26
CA ARG A 22 50.07 -44.10 17.49
C ARG A 22 49.75 -45.06 16.35
N GLU A 23 48.58 -44.95 15.75
CA GLU A 23 48.17 -45.69 14.54
C GLU A 23 48.81 -45.17 13.24
N ASN A 24 49.66 -44.14 13.32
CA ASN A 24 50.33 -43.51 12.17
C ASN A 24 49.36 -43.05 11.07
N LYS A 25 48.16 -42.57 11.47
CA LYS A 25 47.17 -41.95 10.56
C LYS A 25 47.32 -40.42 10.51
N ILE A 26 47.83 -39.85 11.59
CA ILE A 26 48.11 -38.42 11.72
C ILE A 26 49.50 -38.20 12.29
N ARG A 27 50.14 -37.09 11.91
CA ARG A 27 51.43 -36.64 12.44
C ARG A 27 51.20 -35.68 13.59
N GLU A 28 51.88 -35.93 14.71
CA GLU A 28 51.96 -35.00 15.82
C GLU A 28 53.28 -34.20 15.74
N LYS A 29 53.19 -32.89 16.01
CA LYS A 29 54.35 -32.02 16.23
C LYS A 29 54.18 -31.20 17.50
N VAL A 30 55.13 -31.34 18.42
CA VAL A 30 55.13 -30.65 19.71
C VAL A 30 55.87 -29.32 19.61
N TYR A 31 55.22 -28.24 20.01
CA TYR A 31 55.76 -26.89 20.11
C TYR A 31 55.64 -26.39 21.56
N GLY A 32 56.70 -26.60 22.35
CA GLY A 32 56.70 -26.26 23.77
C GLY A 32 55.60 -27.01 24.54
N LYS A 33 54.59 -26.28 25.01
CA LYS A 33 53.44 -26.84 25.75
C LYS A 33 52.25 -27.22 24.85
N GLN A 34 52.30 -26.95 23.54
CA GLN A 34 51.22 -27.21 22.59
C GLN A 34 51.56 -28.34 21.64
N LYS A 35 50.56 -29.12 21.23
CA LYS A 35 50.67 -30.21 20.25
C LYS A 35 49.82 -29.86 19.03
N ILE A 36 50.39 -30.00 17.83
CA ILE A 36 49.69 -29.81 16.56
C ILE A 36 49.59 -31.17 15.87
N TYR A 37 48.38 -31.52 15.44
CA TYR A 37 48.10 -32.75 14.71
C TYR A 37 47.72 -32.44 13.27
N SER A 38 48.26 -33.19 12.32
CA SER A 38 47.92 -33.08 10.90
C SER A 38 47.73 -34.47 10.32
N PRO A 39 46.74 -34.71 9.44
CA PRO A 39 46.67 -35.95 8.70
C PRO A 39 47.96 -36.19 7.91
N LEU A 40 48.37 -37.46 7.83
CA LEU A 40 49.46 -37.86 6.95
C LEU A 40 48.93 -37.92 5.52
N GLN A 41 49.58 -37.20 4.62
CA GLN A 41 49.37 -37.34 3.18
C GLN A 41 50.35 -38.40 2.69
N GLU A 42 49.87 -39.41 1.97
CA GLU A 42 50.73 -40.44 1.37
C GLU A 42 51.63 -39.80 0.31
N ASP A 43 52.88 -40.28 0.15
CA ASP A 43 53.74 -39.90 -0.96
C ASP A 43 53.20 -40.56 -2.22
N VAL A 44 52.27 -39.87 -2.88
CA VAL A 44 51.65 -40.34 -4.11
C VAL A 44 52.60 -40.09 -5.28
N ASN A 45 52.63 -41.02 -6.24
CA ASN A 45 53.43 -40.93 -7.46
C ASN A 45 53.09 -39.65 -8.25
N THR A 46 53.99 -38.67 -8.24
CA THR A 46 53.75 -37.30 -8.75
C THR A 46 53.40 -37.27 -10.25
N GLY A 47 53.89 -38.22 -11.05
CA GLY A 47 53.67 -38.23 -12.50
C GLY A 47 52.25 -38.59 -12.94
N GLU A 48 51.57 -39.52 -12.25
CA GLU A 48 50.17 -39.87 -12.56
C GLU A 48 49.21 -38.78 -12.07
N MET A 49 49.58 -38.10 -10.99
CA MET A 49 48.81 -37.00 -10.41
C MET A 49 48.80 -35.75 -11.28
N GLU A 50 49.90 -35.43 -11.97
CA GLU A 50 49.94 -34.28 -12.90
C GLU A 50 48.89 -34.41 -14.01
N VAL A 51 48.71 -35.61 -14.56
CA VAL A 51 47.69 -35.87 -15.60
C VAL A 51 46.28 -35.78 -15.02
N GLU A 52 46.06 -36.34 -13.83
CA GLU A 52 44.76 -36.27 -13.14
C GLU A 52 44.38 -34.84 -12.77
N ILE A 53 45.34 -34.03 -12.29
CA ILE A 53 45.13 -32.61 -11.97
C ILE A 53 44.67 -31.85 -13.22
N VAL A 54 45.35 -32.02 -14.36
CA VAL A 54 44.97 -31.34 -15.61
C VAL A 54 43.57 -31.76 -16.07
N GLN A 55 43.20 -33.04 -15.91
CA GLN A 55 41.86 -33.52 -16.23
C GLN A 55 40.79 -32.94 -15.28
N LEU A 56 41.09 -32.84 -13.99
CA LEU A 56 40.20 -32.24 -13.00
C LEU A 56 40.01 -30.74 -13.26
N ASP A 57 41.09 -30.01 -13.57
CA ASP A 57 41.03 -28.59 -13.92
C ASP A 57 40.16 -28.37 -15.16
N SER A 58 40.35 -29.17 -16.21
CA SER A 58 39.51 -29.11 -17.41
C SER A 58 38.04 -29.38 -17.09
N LYS A 59 37.75 -30.33 -16.20
CA LYS A 59 36.37 -30.64 -15.78
C LYS A 59 35.77 -29.53 -14.92
N ILE A 60 36.58 -28.89 -14.08
CA ILE A 60 36.14 -27.72 -13.30
C ILE A 60 35.77 -26.58 -14.24
N GLU A 61 36.58 -26.31 -15.26
CA GLU A 61 36.29 -25.29 -16.27
C GLU A 61 34.98 -25.59 -17.02
N GLU A 62 34.82 -26.82 -17.51
CA GLU A 62 33.62 -27.25 -18.23
C GLU A 62 32.34 -27.11 -17.36
N LEU A 63 32.40 -27.61 -16.12
CA LEU A 63 31.27 -27.52 -15.19
C LEU A 63 30.98 -26.07 -14.79
N SER A 64 32.01 -25.24 -14.61
CA SER A 64 31.84 -23.83 -14.29
C SER A 64 31.18 -23.06 -15.44
N GLU A 65 31.57 -23.35 -16.68
CA GLU A 65 30.91 -22.76 -17.85
C GLU A 65 29.46 -23.23 -18.00
N SER A 66 29.20 -24.53 -17.78
CA SER A 66 27.84 -25.08 -17.83
C SER A 66 26.94 -24.46 -16.76
N LEU A 67 27.45 -24.33 -15.53
CA LEU A 67 26.74 -23.67 -14.43
C LEU A 67 26.40 -22.23 -14.79
N LYS A 68 27.38 -21.47 -15.29
CA LYS A 68 27.18 -20.08 -15.69
C LYS A 68 26.10 -19.93 -16.76
N LYS A 69 26.10 -20.80 -17.79
CA LYS A 69 25.06 -20.82 -18.83
C LYS A 69 23.67 -21.07 -18.23
N ALA A 70 23.55 -22.07 -17.35
CA ALA A 70 22.29 -22.39 -16.69
C ALA A 70 21.79 -21.25 -15.79
N GLU A 71 22.68 -20.56 -15.07
CA GLU A 71 22.35 -19.39 -14.26
C GLU A 71 21.86 -18.21 -15.12
N ASP A 72 22.52 -17.94 -16.25
CA ASP A 72 22.11 -16.90 -17.19
C ASP A 72 20.74 -17.22 -17.82
N GLU A 73 20.50 -18.47 -18.23
CA GLU A 73 19.21 -18.93 -18.74
C GLU A 73 18.11 -18.82 -17.69
N LEU A 74 18.38 -19.23 -16.45
CA LEU A 74 17.44 -19.12 -15.35
C LEU A 74 17.05 -17.66 -15.13
N LYS A 75 18.01 -16.74 -15.11
CA LYS A 75 17.77 -15.31 -14.93
C LYS A 75 16.89 -14.72 -16.04
N ILE A 76 17.11 -15.13 -17.29
CA ILE A 76 16.27 -14.73 -18.43
C ILE A 76 14.85 -15.28 -18.27
N ASN A 77 14.72 -16.56 -17.92
CA ASN A 77 13.43 -17.21 -17.71
C ASN A 77 12.64 -16.61 -16.54
N GLU A 78 13.31 -16.26 -15.45
CA GLU A 78 12.68 -15.57 -14.32
C GLU A 78 12.20 -14.16 -14.70
N SER A 79 13.00 -13.41 -15.48
CA SER A 79 12.59 -12.10 -15.98
C SER A 79 11.37 -12.20 -16.89
N THR A 80 11.40 -13.11 -17.86
CA THR A 80 10.28 -13.31 -18.80
C THR A 80 9.03 -13.79 -18.08
N LEU A 81 9.15 -14.71 -17.13
CA LEU A 81 8.03 -15.16 -16.30
C LEU A 81 7.45 -14.00 -15.48
N LYS A 82 8.31 -13.15 -14.88
CA LYS A 82 7.87 -11.97 -14.13
C LYS A 82 7.12 -10.99 -15.03
N ASP A 83 7.57 -10.78 -16.26
CA ASP A 83 6.90 -9.88 -17.20
C ASP A 83 5.57 -10.46 -17.70
N LEU A 84 5.51 -11.77 -18.00
CA LEU A 84 4.28 -12.44 -18.37
C LEU A 84 3.23 -12.41 -17.25
N LYS A 85 3.66 -12.59 -15.99
CA LYS A 85 2.76 -12.51 -14.82
C LYS A 85 2.20 -11.12 -14.54
N LYS A 86 2.77 -10.05 -15.10
CA LYS A 86 2.18 -8.70 -15.00
C LYS A 86 0.96 -8.55 -15.89
N VAL A 87 0.85 -9.36 -16.95
CA VAL A 87 -0.26 -9.31 -17.88
C VAL A 87 -1.38 -10.18 -17.32
N PRO A 88 -2.60 -9.63 -17.11
CA PRO A 88 -3.75 -10.43 -16.72
C PRO A 88 -4.00 -11.56 -17.72
N SER A 89 -4.50 -12.69 -17.23
CA SER A 89 -4.85 -13.79 -18.13
C SER A 89 -5.92 -13.35 -19.13
N MET A 90 -5.97 -13.98 -20.30
CA MET A 90 -7.01 -13.68 -21.30
C MET A 90 -8.41 -13.83 -20.71
N GLU A 91 -8.61 -14.82 -19.83
CA GLU A 91 -9.88 -15.05 -19.14
C GLU A 91 -10.25 -13.89 -18.19
N ASP A 92 -9.28 -13.37 -17.45
CA ASP A 92 -9.48 -12.22 -16.56
C ASP A 92 -9.78 -10.95 -17.37
N CYS A 93 -9.05 -10.71 -18.46
CA CYS A 93 -9.32 -9.60 -19.39
C CYS A 93 -10.75 -9.65 -19.96
N VAL A 94 -11.21 -10.84 -20.37
CA VAL A 94 -12.57 -11.02 -20.91
C VAL A 94 -13.62 -10.74 -19.84
N ARG A 95 -13.39 -11.18 -18.60
CA ARG A 95 -14.28 -10.92 -17.46
C ARG A 95 -14.35 -9.44 -17.12
N GLU A 96 -13.20 -8.79 -16.99
CA GLU A 96 -13.11 -7.35 -16.71
C GLU A 96 -13.78 -6.53 -17.81
N LYS A 97 -13.58 -6.90 -19.08
CA LYS A 97 -14.29 -6.28 -20.20
C LYS A 97 -15.81 -6.41 -20.06
N GLN A 98 -16.32 -7.59 -19.76
CA GLN A 98 -17.76 -7.81 -19.59
C GLN A 98 -18.34 -6.98 -18.43
N ASP A 99 -17.60 -6.85 -17.33
CA ASP A 99 -18.05 -6.08 -16.17
C ASP A 99 -18.02 -4.57 -16.46
N LEU A 100 -16.97 -4.08 -17.13
CA LEU A 100 -16.91 -2.69 -17.62
C LEU A 100 -18.03 -2.38 -18.61
N GLU A 101 -18.36 -3.29 -19.53
CA GLU A 101 -19.46 -3.10 -20.48
C GLU A 101 -20.82 -2.98 -19.76
N LYS A 102 -21.05 -3.78 -18.70
CA LYS A 102 -22.25 -3.67 -17.85
C LYS A 102 -22.28 -2.35 -17.09
N GLU A 103 -21.16 -1.93 -16.51
CA GLU A 103 -21.02 -0.67 -15.76
C GLU A 103 -21.32 0.52 -16.68
N VAL A 104 -20.71 0.54 -17.87
CA VAL A 104 -20.94 1.59 -18.88
C VAL A 104 -22.41 1.64 -19.26
N LYS A 105 -23.05 0.50 -19.53
CA LYS A 105 -24.47 0.45 -19.86
C LYS A 105 -25.32 1.02 -18.72
N HIS A 106 -25.11 0.56 -17.49
CA HIS A 106 -25.83 1.05 -16.32
C HIS A 106 -25.64 2.57 -16.12
N LEU A 107 -24.42 3.07 -16.23
CA LEU A 107 -24.12 4.50 -16.09
C LEU A 107 -24.76 5.31 -17.23
N SER A 108 -24.76 4.81 -18.46
CA SER A 108 -25.41 5.49 -19.58
C SER A 108 -26.92 5.59 -19.39
N GLU A 109 -27.59 4.52 -18.94
CA GLU A 109 -29.02 4.52 -18.65
C GLU A 109 -29.35 5.50 -17.50
N LYS A 110 -28.49 5.54 -16.48
CA LYS A 110 -28.61 6.50 -15.37
C LYS A 110 -28.47 7.94 -15.88
N VAL A 111 -27.47 8.24 -16.70
CA VAL A 111 -27.28 9.58 -17.29
C VAL A 111 -28.47 9.97 -18.15
N GLU A 112 -28.98 9.08 -19.01
CA GLU A 112 -30.17 9.35 -19.82
C GLU A 112 -31.41 9.63 -18.96
N SER A 113 -31.62 8.85 -17.89
CA SER A 113 -32.74 9.05 -16.96
C SER A 113 -32.66 10.42 -16.26
N LEU A 114 -31.46 10.82 -15.85
CA LEU A 114 -31.21 12.12 -15.22
C LEU A 114 -31.32 13.26 -16.24
N ALA A 115 -30.91 13.03 -17.49
CA ALA A 115 -30.98 14.02 -18.56
C ALA A 115 -32.42 14.34 -19.01
N LYS A 116 -33.36 13.40 -18.79
CA LYS A 116 -34.81 13.56 -19.00
C LYS A 116 -35.50 14.34 -17.88
N LEU A 117 -34.84 14.54 -16.72
CA LEU A 117 -35.38 15.42 -15.68
C LEU A 117 -35.34 16.87 -16.18
N ASP A 118 -36.50 17.51 -16.18
CA ASP A 118 -36.76 18.82 -16.81
C ASP A 118 -35.99 19.99 -16.16
N VAL A 119 -35.49 19.80 -14.94
CA VAL A 119 -34.86 20.87 -14.14
C VAL A 119 -33.35 20.66 -14.07
N LYS A 120 -32.66 21.18 -15.09
CA LYS A 120 -31.19 21.27 -15.12
C LYS A 120 -30.75 22.60 -14.52
N ILE A 121 -30.78 22.72 -13.20
CA ILE A 121 -30.20 23.89 -12.52
C ILE A 121 -28.68 23.71 -12.52
N SER A 122 -27.97 24.64 -13.17
CA SER A 122 -26.51 24.70 -13.07
C SER A 122 -26.09 25.04 -11.64
N ASP A 123 -24.93 24.54 -11.19
CA ASP A 123 -24.36 24.94 -9.90
C ASP A 123 -24.22 26.47 -9.78
N LYS A 124 -23.96 27.15 -10.89
CA LYS A 124 -23.92 28.62 -10.93
C LYS A 124 -25.28 29.24 -10.61
N ASP A 125 -26.34 28.73 -11.25
CA ASP A 125 -27.70 29.24 -11.06
C ASP A 125 -28.21 28.93 -9.65
N ARG A 126 -27.91 27.74 -9.14
CA ARG A 126 -28.19 27.35 -7.76
C ARG A 126 -27.54 28.29 -6.75
N ASN A 127 -26.25 28.56 -6.94
CA ASN A 127 -25.49 29.44 -6.07
C ASN A 127 -26.00 30.89 -6.14
N GLN A 128 -26.39 31.36 -7.32
CA GLN A 128 -26.97 32.69 -7.48
C GLN A 128 -28.34 32.78 -6.77
N MET A 129 -29.23 31.82 -7.00
CA MET A 129 -30.53 31.76 -6.32
C MET A 129 -30.39 31.71 -4.80
N GLN A 130 -29.40 30.97 -4.29
CA GLN A 130 -29.15 30.91 -2.85
C GLN A 130 -28.65 32.25 -2.30
N LYS A 131 -27.73 32.92 -3.01
CA LYS A 131 -27.27 34.27 -2.64
C LYS A 131 -28.39 35.29 -2.67
N ASP A 132 -29.24 35.26 -3.70
CA ASP A 132 -30.37 36.17 -3.84
C ASP A 132 -31.38 35.95 -2.71
N ARG A 133 -31.71 34.68 -2.41
CA ARG A 133 -32.56 34.32 -1.28
C ARG A 133 -31.98 34.83 0.04
N ASP A 134 -30.70 34.59 0.30
CA ASP A 134 -30.06 35.00 1.56
C ASP A 134 -29.98 36.53 1.67
N SER A 135 -29.77 37.24 0.55
CA SER A 135 -29.82 38.70 0.46
C SER A 135 -31.22 39.24 0.76
N HIS A 136 -32.26 38.69 0.12
CA HIS A 136 -33.64 39.06 0.35
C HIS A 136 -34.08 38.79 1.80
N LEU A 137 -33.69 37.66 2.39
CA LEU A 137 -33.97 37.35 3.79
C LEU A 137 -33.26 38.32 4.74
N LYS A 138 -32.02 38.74 4.42
CA LYS A 138 -31.28 39.72 5.21
C LYS A 138 -31.97 41.09 5.20
N GLU A 139 -32.35 41.56 4.02
CA GLU A 139 -33.09 42.82 3.87
C GLU A 139 -34.46 42.76 4.53
N TYR A 140 -35.17 41.64 4.38
CA TYR A 140 -36.44 41.39 5.06
C TYR A 140 -36.31 41.51 6.59
N ARG A 141 -35.35 40.79 7.21
CA ARG A 141 -35.08 40.85 8.66
C ARG A 141 -34.76 42.27 9.12
N LYS A 142 -33.95 43.00 8.36
CA LYS A 142 -33.57 44.38 8.68
C LYS A 142 -34.78 45.31 8.65
N ARG A 143 -35.58 45.27 7.58
CA ARG A 143 -36.76 46.11 7.41
C ARG A 143 -37.84 45.78 8.44
N LYS A 144 -38.07 44.49 8.72
CA LYS A 144 -38.98 44.03 9.78
C LYS A 144 -38.59 44.61 11.14
N ARG A 145 -37.29 44.56 11.49
CA ARG A 145 -36.78 45.14 12.74
C ARG A 145 -37.08 46.64 12.83
N ILE A 146 -36.70 47.40 11.80
CA ILE A 146 -36.92 48.86 11.77
C ILE A 146 -38.41 49.20 11.89
N CYS A 147 -39.27 48.51 11.16
CA CYS A 147 -40.71 48.70 11.22
C CYS A 147 -41.26 48.42 12.64
N MET A 148 -40.81 47.32 13.26
CA MET A 148 -41.20 46.97 14.63
C MET A 148 -40.67 47.97 15.66
N ASP A 149 -39.46 48.49 15.49
CA ASP A 149 -38.89 49.51 16.38
C ASP A 149 -39.73 50.80 16.33
N ILE A 150 -40.09 51.27 15.13
CA ILE A 150 -40.98 52.44 14.94
C ILE A 150 -42.35 52.19 15.57
N LEU A 151 -42.95 51.01 15.33
CA LEU A 151 -44.24 50.65 15.89
C LEU A 151 -44.19 50.63 17.42
N ASN A 152 -43.12 50.08 18.00
CA ASN A 152 -42.94 50.04 19.45
C ASN A 152 -42.82 51.46 20.03
N SER A 153 -42.09 52.37 19.38
CA SER A 153 -42.02 53.78 19.82
C SER A 153 -43.36 54.50 19.75
N ILE A 154 -44.22 54.18 18.77
CA ILE A 154 -45.59 54.70 18.71
C ILE A 154 -46.43 54.12 19.86
N LEU A 155 -46.28 52.82 20.12
CA LEU A 155 -47.02 52.10 21.17
C LEU A 155 -46.69 52.60 22.59
N GLU A 156 -45.50 53.13 22.83
CA GLU A 156 -45.12 53.73 24.13
C GLU A 156 -46.09 54.84 24.58
N ASN A 157 -46.71 55.54 23.64
CA ASN A 157 -47.66 56.62 23.91
C ASN A 157 -49.11 56.29 23.44
N CYS A 158 -49.36 55.04 23.04
CA CYS A 158 -50.67 54.63 22.52
C CYS A 158 -51.50 53.92 23.61
N PRO A 159 -52.78 54.30 23.82
CA PRO A 159 -53.65 53.62 24.77
C PRO A 159 -54.17 52.26 24.27
N LYS A 160 -53.90 51.88 23.01
CA LYS A 160 -54.41 50.66 22.38
C LYS A 160 -53.38 49.52 22.41
N PRO A 161 -53.82 48.25 22.49
CA PRO A 161 -52.91 47.11 22.39
C PRO A 161 -52.34 46.97 20.97
N LYS A 162 -51.12 46.44 20.85
CA LYS A 162 -50.36 46.28 19.59
C LYS A 162 -51.17 45.66 18.45
N LYS A 163 -51.97 44.62 18.72
CA LYS A 163 -52.80 43.96 17.70
C LYS A 163 -53.85 44.89 17.10
N ALA A 164 -54.54 45.67 17.94
CA ALA A 164 -55.56 46.61 17.49
C ALA A 164 -54.95 47.75 16.64
N LEU A 165 -53.74 48.20 17.00
CA LEU A 165 -53.02 49.21 16.22
C LEU A 165 -52.58 48.66 14.85
N LEU A 166 -52.07 47.43 14.80
CA LEU A 166 -51.66 46.79 13.54
C LEU A 166 -52.85 46.60 12.60
N GLU A 167 -54.00 46.19 13.12
CA GLU A 167 -55.25 46.04 12.36
C GLU A 167 -55.76 47.40 11.83
N GLU A 168 -55.71 48.45 12.66
CA GLU A 168 -56.13 49.81 12.27
C GLU A 168 -55.23 50.42 11.19
N ILE A 169 -53.92 50.16 11.23
CA ILE A 169 -52.96 50.66 10.23
C ILE A 169 -52.87 49.72 9.00
N GLY A 170 -53.45 48.52 9.07
CA GLY A 170 -53.46 47.54 7.98
C GLY A 170 -52.11 46.83 7.79
N ILE A 171 -51.40 46.53 8.87
CA ILE A 171 -50.12 45.80 8.83
C ILE A 171 -50.35 44.34 9.22
N GLU A 172 -50.05 43.44 8.31
CA GLU A 172 -50.07 41.98 8.53
C GLU A 172 -48.71 41.49 9.03
N THR A 173 -48.72 40.51 9.94
CA THR A 173 -47.52 39.87 10.47
C THR A 173 -47.18 38.59 9.72
N ASP A 174 -45.95 38.09 9.88
CA ASP A 174 -45.52 36.81 9.30
C ASP A 174 -46.44 35.64 9.69
N GLU A 175 -46.97 35.68 10.92
CA GLU A 175 -47.88 34.68 11.44
C GLU A 175 -49.24 34.72 10.72
N ASP A 176 -49.72 35.91 10.35
CA ASP A 176 -50.99 36.12 9.66
C ASP A 176 -50.95 35.57 8.23
N VAL A 177 -49.80 35.67 7.55
CA VAL A 177 -49.59 35.14 6.19
C VAL A 177 -48.98 33.73 6.16
N GLY A 178 -48.75 33.12 7.33
CA GLY A 178 -48.16 31.78 7.45
C GLY A 178 -46.69 31.70 7.00
N PHE A 179 -45.99 32.83 6.93
CA PHE A 179 -44.58 32.88 6.55
C PHE A 179 -43.70 32.46 7.73
N LYS A 180 -42.84 31.47 7.51
CA LYS A 180 -41.84 31.02 8.49
C LYS A 180 -40.46 31.23 7.92
N LEU A 181 -39.64 31.96 8.67
CA LEU A 181 -38.27 32.32 8.32
C LEU A 181 -37.27 31.22 8.64
#